data_AF-X0XZZ8-F1
#
_entry.id   AF-X0XZZ8-F1
#
_cell.length_a   1.000
_cell.length_b   1.000
_cell.length_c   1.000
_cell.angle_alpha   90.00
_cell.angle_beta   90.00
_cell.angle_gamma   90.00
#
_symmetry.space_group_name_H-M   'P 1'
#
loop_
_entity.id
_entity.type
_entity.pdbx_description
1 polymer ?
#
loop_
_entity_poly.entity_id
_entity_poly.type
_entity_poly.pdbx_seq_one_letter_code
_entity_poly.pdbx_strand_id
1 'polypeptide(L)'
;MAATAAQVAELRRMVNEPDADPYTDDVLETYIERYRAIDELGTKPMEASYTTEPPTLTENDSWIPTYDLHAAAADIWQEKSATVAEDYRISADGGTLSREQVQSQYLKQARYHLSRRKA
;
A
#
# COMPACT_ATOMS: atom_id res chain seq x y z
N MET A 1 0.94 -16.29 -7.67
CA MET A 1 2.20 -16.09 -6.89
C MET A 1 1.93 -15.05 -5.80
N ALA A 2 2.57 -15.13 -4.63
CA ALA A 2 2.23 -14.30 -3.47
C ALA A 2 3.36 -13.33 -3.07
N ALA A 3 3.03 -12.29 -2.30
CA ALA A 3 4.03 -11.42 -1.68
C ALA A 3 4.95 -12.23 -0.73
N THR A 4 6.21 -11.81 -0.62
CA THR A 4 7.20 -12.51 0.22
C THR A 4 7.26 -11.90 1.62
N ALA A 5 7.62 -12.71 2.63
CA ALA A 5 7.86 -12.22 3.99
C ALA A 5 8.90 -11.08 4.07
N ALA A 6 9.87 -11.05 3.15
CA ALA A 6 10.85 -9.97 3.05
C ALA A 6 10.20 -8.64 2.62
N GLN A 7 9.27 -8.69 1.66
CA GLN A 7 8.49 -7.53 1.20
C GLN A 7 7.54 -7.03 2.30
N VAL A 8 6.93 -7.94 3.06
CA VAL A 8 6.12 -7.58 4.23
C VAL A 8 6.97 -6.87 5.29
N ALA A 9 8.13 -7.41 5.63
CA ALA A 9 9.04 -6.79 6.59
C ALA A 9 9.57 -5.43 6.12
N GLU A 10 9.77 -5.25 4.80
CA GLU A 10 10.13 -3.97 4.22
C GLU A 10 8.99 -2.96 4.30
N LEU A 11 7.77 -3.35 3.92
CA LEU A 11 6.58 -2.51 4.02
C LEU A 11 6.34 -2.05 5.47
N ARG A 12 6.48 -2.95 6.45
CA ARG A 12 6.40 -2.61 7.89
C ARG A 12 7.35 -1.49 8.29
N ARG A 13 8.60 -1.54 7.82
CA ARG A 13 9.58 -0.46 8.06
C ARG A 13 9.17 0.85 7.39
N MET A 14 8.61 0.79 6.18
CA MET A 14 8.14 1.96 5.45
C MET A 14 6.95 2.65 6.13
N VAL A 15 6.05 1.88 6.72
CA VAL A 15 4.85 2.42 7.40
C VAL A 15 5.03 2.62 8.90
N ASN A 16 6.22 2.32 9.44
CA ASN A 16 6.52 2.36 10.87
C ASN A 16 5.50 1.56 11.71
N GLU A 17 5.25 0.31 11.31
CA GLU A 17 4.41 -0.65 12.04
C GLU A 17 5.27 -1.76 12.64
N PRO A 18 5.77 -1.56 13.89
CA PRO A 18 6.60 -2.56 14.56
C PRO A 18 5.78 -3.79 15.02
N ASP A 19 4.48 -3.62 15.24
CA ASP A 19 3.57 -4.65 15.78
C ASP A 19 2.60 -5.16 14.70
N ALA A 20 2.00 -6.32 14.96
CA ALA A 20 1.13 -7.01 14.00
C ALA A 20 -0.32 -6.53 13.98
N ASP A 21 -0.71 -5.56 14.82
CA ASP A 21 -2.09 -5.05 14.93
C ASP A 21 -2.10 -3.54 14.65
N PRO A 22 -2.96 -3.01 13.75
CA PRO A 22 -3.99 -3.70 12.94
C PRO A 22 -3.47 -4.32 11.64
N TYR A 23 -2.23 -4.03 11.26
CA TYR A 23 -1.63 -4.50 10.01
C TYR A 23 -0.93 -5.83 10.22
N THR A 24 -1.69 -6.92 10.23
CA THR A 24 -1.12 -8.29 10.25
C THR A 24 -0.36 -8.58 8.96
N ASP A 25 0.47 -9.63 8.95
CA ASP A 25 1.23 -9.99 7.75
C ASP A 25 0.29 -10.31 6.57
N ASP A 26 -0.81 -11.03 6.79
CA ASP A 26 -1.83 -11.33 5.76
C ASP A 26 -2.46 -10.04 5.18
N VAL A 27 -2.70 -9.03 6.03
CA VAL A 27 -3.22 -7.73 5.60
C VAL A 27 -2.18 -7.00 4.75
N LEU A 28 -0.93 -7.00 5.18
CA LEU A 28 0.16 -6.36 4.45
C LEU A 28 0.43 -7.04 3.11
N GLU A 29 0.36 -8.37 3.04
CA GLU A 29 0.41 -9.12 1.78
C GLU A 29 -0.70 -8.67 0.83
N THR A 30 -1.93 -8.51 1.33
CA THR A 30 -3.06 -8.00 0.54
C THR A 30 -2.80 -6.57 0.01
N TYR A 31 -2.19 -5.70 0.81
CA TYR A 31 -1.79 -4.36 0.37
C TYR A 31 -0.72 -4.40 -0.73
N ILE A 32 0.27 -5.30 -0.61
CA ILE A 32 1.35 -5.47 -1.59
C ILE A 32 0.78 -6.01 -2.91
N GLU A 33 -0.04 -7.06 -2.84
CA GLU A 33 -0.58 -7.75 -4.01
C GLU A 33 -1.58 -6.92 -4.83
N ARG A 34 -2.17 -5.89 -4.22
CA ARG A 34 -2.97 -4.89 -4.94
C ARG A 34 -2.16 -4.11 -5.96
N TYR A 35 -0.87 -3.92 -5.70
CA TYR A 35 0.03 -3.09 -6.49
C TYR A 35 1.05 -3.92 -7.28
N ARG A 36 0.55 -4.82 -8.12
CA ARG A 36 1.35 -5.57 -9.09
C ARG A 36 1.96 -4.61 -10.13
N ALA A 37 3.27 -4.62 -10.26
CA ALA A 37 4.02 -3.78 -11.20
C ALA A 37 4.61 -4.60 -12.35
N ILE A 38 5.06 -3.91 -13.39
CA ILE A 38 5.84 -4.52 -14.47
C ILE A 38 7.14 -5.08 -13.88
N ASP A 39 7.50 -6.30 -14.27
CA ASP A 39 8.73 -6.95 -13.80
C ASP A 39 10.00 -6.41 -14.47
N GLU A 40 11.16 -6.90 -14.03
CA GLU A 40 12.47 -6.50 -14.56
C GLU A 40 12.66 -6.82 -16.05
N LEU A 41 11.86 -7.74 -16.60
CA LEU A 41 11.88 -8.13 -18.01
C LEU A 41 10.88 -7.33 -18.86
N GLY A 42 10.09 -6.44 -18.24
CA GLY A 42 9.04 -5.67 -18.92
C GLY A 42 7.72 -6.42 -19.05
N THR A 43 7.56 -7.56 -18.39
CA THR A 43 6.34 -8.39 -18.42
C THR A 43 5.27 -7.79 -17.52
N LYS A 44 4.03 -7.76 -18.01
CA LYS A 44 2.88 -7.30 -17.24
C LYS A 44 2.26 -8.46 -16.44
N PRO A 45 1.71 -8.21 -15.25
CA PRO A 45 1.09 -9.24 -14.41
C PRO A 45 -0.15 -9.88 -15.03
N MET A 46 -0.87 -9.13 -15.86
CA MET A 46 -2.07 -9.59 -16.56
C MET A 46 -1.87 -9.44 -18.07
N GLU A 47 -2.30 -10.45 -18.82
CA GLU A 47 -2.30 -10.43 -20.28
C GLU A 47 -3.71 -10.65 -20.82
N ALA A 48 -3.98 -10.12 -22.01
CA ALA A 48 -5.26 -10.32 -22.68
C ALA A 48 -5.27 -11.67 -23.37
N SER A 49 -6.13 -12.58 -22.92
CA SER A 49 -6.43 -13.82 -23.63
C SER A 49 -7.52 -13.56 -24.68
N TYR A 50 -7.22 -13.92 -25.93
CA TYR A 50 -8.15 -13.86 -27.06
C TYR A 50 -8.84 -15.21 -27.33
N THR A 51 -8.74 -16.17 -26.41
CA THR A 51 -9.42 -17.46 -26.52
C THR A 51 -10.90 -17.40 -26.11
N THR A 52 -11.34 -16.27 -25.55
CA THR A 52 -12.70 -15.95 -25.12
C THR A 52 -13.22 -14.70 -25.84
N GLU A 53 -14.54 -14.57 -25.99
CA GLU A 53 -15.17 -13.39 -26.59
C GLU A 53 -16.29 -12.85 -25.66
N PRO A 54 -16.15 -11.62 -25.11
CA PRO A 54 -15.02 -10.70 -25.27
C PRO A 54 -13.72 -11.24 -24.63
N PRO A 55 -12.55 -10.74 -25.07
CA PRO A 55 -11.27 -11.17 -24.51
C PRO A 55 -11.20 -10.92 -23.00
N THR A 56 -10.66 -11.88 -22.27
CA THR A 56 -10.53 -11.84 -20.82
C THR A 56 -9.09 -11.58 -20.40
N LEU A 57 -8.88 -10.85 -19.31
CA LEU A 57 -7.56 -10.73 -18.68
C LEU A 57 -7.27 -12.01 -17.89
N THR A 58 -6.12 -12.63 -18.15
CA THR A 58 -5.61 -13.79 -17.44
C THR A 58 -4.27 -13.46 -16.78
N GLU A 59 -3.93 -14.17 -15.70
CA GLU A 59 -2.61 -14.04 -15.08
C GLU A 59 -1.53 -14.48 -16.08
N ASN A 60 -0.44 -13.72 -16.15
CA ASN A 60 0.69 -14.04 -17.00
C ASN A 60 1.66 -14.95 -16.23
N ASP A 61 1.79 -16.21 -16.64
CA ASP A 61 2.69 -17.18 -16.00
C ASP A 61 4.18 -16.81 -16.11
N SER A 62 4.54 -15.96 -17.07
CA SER A 62 5.91 -15.47 -17.26
C SER A 62 6.25 -14.25 -16.39
N TRP A 63 5.26 -13.67 -15.71
CA TRP A 63 5.49 -12.50 -14.85
C TRP A 63 6.18 -12.90 -13.55
N ILE A 64 7.29 -12.22 -13.26
CA ILE A 64 8.00 -12.39 -11.99
C ILE A 64 7.36 -11.48 -10.93
N PRO A 65 6.97 -11.99 -9.75
CA PRO A 65 6.28 -11.23 -8.71
C PRO A 65 7.02 -9.95 -8.32
N THR A 66 6.56 -8.83 -8.87
CA THR A 66 7.15 -7.52 -8.70
C THR A 66 6.08 -6.55 -8.24
N TYR A 67 6.22 -5.99 -7.05
CA TYR A 67 5.21 -5.13 -6.45
C TYR A 67 5.74 -3.71 -6.23
N ASP A 68 4.83 -2.75 -6.19
CA ASP A 68 5.12 -1.39 -5.77
C ASP A 68 4.82 -1.20 -4.28
N LEU A 69 5.86 -1.41 -3.46
CA LEU A 69 5.77 -1.23 -2.01
C LEU A 69 5.56 0.23 -1.61
N HIS A 70 5.95 1.20 -2.47
CA HIS A 70 5.69 2.61 -2.19
C HIS A 70 4.21 2.95 -2.38
N ALA A 71 3.54 2.38 -3.38
CA ALA A 71 2.09 2.52 -3.51
C ALA A 71 1.36 1.91 -2.31
N ALA A 72 1.73 0.69 -1.90
CA ALA A 72 1.16 0.04 -0.71
C ALA A 72 1.38 0.87 0.58
N ALA A 73 2.59 1.39 0.79
CA ALA A 73 2.91 2.22 1.95
C ALA A 73 2.14 3.55 1.95
N ALA A 74 1.95 4.17 0.78
CA ALA A 74 1.20 5.40 0.65
C ALA A 74 -0.27 5.22 1.07
N ASP A 75 -0.91 4.12 0.67
CA ASP A 75 -2.27 3.78 1.06
C ASP A 75 -2.41 3.61 2.57
N ILE A 76 -1.50 2.85 3.19
CA ILE A 76 -1.50 2.63 4.63
C ILE A 76 -1.33 3.96 5.39
N TRP A 77 -0.43 4.84 4.94
CA TRP A 77 -0.29 6.17 5.54
C TRP A 77 -1.54 7.06 5.37
N GLN A 78 -2.27 6.92 4.27
CA GLN A 78 -3.55 7.62 4.09
C GLN A 78 -4.63 7.07 5.03
N GLU A 79 -4.73 5.76 5.19
CA GLU A 79 -5.67 5.11 6.10
C GLU A 79 -5.42 5.56 7.55
N LYS A 80 -4.17 5.50 8.01
CA LYS A 80 -3.76 6.03 9.33
C LYS A 80 -4.13 7.50 9.50
N SER A 81 -3.94 8.30 8.45
CA SER A 81 -4.34 9.70 8.48
C SER A 81 -5.86 9.88 8.61
N ALA A 82 -6.66 9.00 8.03
CA ALA A 82 -8.12 9.03 8.15
C ALA A 82 -8.56 8.67 9.58
N THR A 83 -7.97 7.63 10.18
CA THR A 83 -8.26 7.24 11.57
C THR A 83 -8.01 8.38 12.55
N VAL A 84 -6.86 9.07 12.43
CA VAL A 84 -6.55 10.25 13.27
C VAL A 84 -7.48 11.43 12.99
N ALA A 85 -8.01 11.55 11.76
CA ALA A 85 -8.95 12.60 11.39
C ALA A 85 -10.34 12.40 12.01
N GLU A 86 -10.80 11.16 12.17
CA GLU A 86 -12.11 10.88 12.79
C GLU A 86 -12.10 11.17 14.30
N ASP A 87 -11.00 10.88 14.98
CA ASP A 87 -10.76 11.22 16.39
C ASP A 87 -10.84 12.74 16.68
N TYR A 88 -10.70 13.59 15.66
CA TYR A 88 -10.78 15.05 15.75
C TYR A 88 -12.16 15.57 16.18
N ARG A 89 -13.23 14.79 15.99
CA ARG A 89 -14.63 15.28 16.10
C ARG A 89 -15.14 15.51 17.54
N ILE A 90 -14.33 15.27 18.58
CA ILE A 90 -14.72 15.54 19.98
C ILE A 90 -13.71 16.50 20.62
N SER A 91 -13.87 17.80 20.37
CA SER A 91 -13.04 18.83 21.01
C SER A 91 -13.64 19.27 22.34
N ALA A 92 -13.00 18.91 23.45
CA ALA A 92 -13.16 19.57 24.75
C ALA A 92 -11.77 19.94 25.28
N ASP A 93 -11.56 21.24 25.52
CA ASP A 93 -10.50 21.83 26.35
C ASP A 93 -9.01 21.60 25.98
N GLY A 94 -8.62 21.86 24.72
CA GLY A 94 -7.25 22.34 24.40
C GLY A 94 -6.24 21.37 23.77
N GLY A 95 -6.61 20.12 23.47
CA GLY A 95 -5.71 19.09 22.91
C GLY A 95 -5.61 19.00 21.38
N THR A 96 -6.28 19.87 20.63
CA THR A 96 -6.53 19.69 19.18
C THR A 96 -5.29 19.85 18.28
N LEU A 97 -4.36 20.75 18.62
CA LEU A 97 -3.19 21.09 17.81
C LEU A 97 -2.21 19.92 17.62
N SER A 98 -2.08 19.04 18.62
CA SER A 98 -1.14 17.90 18.55
C SER A 98 -1.59 16.85 17.53
N ARG A 99 -2.90 16.61 17.39
CA ARG A 99 -3.44 15.60 16.46
C ARG A 99 -3.49 16.09 15.01
N GLU A 100 -3.76 17.38 14.78
CA GLU A 100 -3.63 17.98 13.43
C GLU A 100 -2.19 17.89 12.91
N GLN A 101 -1.20 18.10 13.79
CA GLN A 101 0.22 17.92 13.45
C GLN A 101 0.52 16.46 13.08
N VAL A 102 0.00 15.48 13.83
CA VAL A 102 0.17 14.06 13.54
C VAL A 102 -0.46 13.70 12.18
N GLN A 103 -1.70 14.10 11.93
CA GLN A 103 -2.37 13.89 10.64
C GLN A 103 -1.56 14.51 9.49
N SER A 104 -1.08 15.75 9.67
CA SER A 104 -0.23 16.43 8.68
C SER A 104 1.05 15.65 8.40
N GLN A 105 1.68 15.06 9.42
CA GLN A 105 2.86 14.21 9.23
C GLN A 105 2.54 12.93 8.47
N TYR A 106 1.42 12.26 8.77
CA TYR A 106 0.99 11.06 8.03
C TYR A 106 0.72 11.37 6.56
N LEU A 107 0.05 12.49 6.25
CA LEU A 107 -0.14 12.94 4.87
C LEU A 107 1.19 13.28 4.17
N LYS A 108 2.18 13.81 4.88
CA LYS A 108 3.52 14.03 4.32
C LYS A 108 4.21 12.72 3.98
N GLN A 109 4.10 11.70 4.85
CA GLN A 109 4.63 10.36 4.56
C GLN A 109 3.93 9.73 3.35
N ALA A 110 2.59 9.80 3.29
CA ALA A 110 1.84 9.35 2.12
C ALA A 110 2.34 10.00 0.83
N ARG A 111 2.52 11.34 0.81
CA ARG A 111 3.07 12.07 -0.34
C ARG A 111 4.50 11.66 -0.70
N TYR A 112 5.35 11.41 0.31
CA TYR A 112 6.72 10.93 0.10
C TYR A 112 6.76 9.58 -0.61
N HIS A 113 5.84 8.68 -0.25
CA HIS A 113 5.72 7.37 -0.89
C HIS A 113 5.09 7.48 -2.28
N LEU A 114 4.04 8.29 -2.45
CA LEU A 114 3.43 8.54 -3.77
C LEU A 114 4.42 9.09 -4.80
N SER A 115 5.38 9.92 -4.38
CA SER A 115 6.40 10.46 -5.29
C SER A 115 7.45 9.42 -5.75
N ARG A 116 7.48 8.23 -5.12
CA ARG A 116 8.43 7.14 -5.39
C ARG A 116 7.77 5.88 -5.91
N ARG A 117 6.46 5.92 -6.10
CA ARG A 117 5.70 4.82 -6.69
C ARG A 117 6.24 4.51 -8.08
N LYS A 118 6.29 3.23 -8.42
CA LYS A 118 6.58 2.76 -9.77
C LYS A 118 5.38 3.09 -10.66
N ALA A 119 5.65 3.47 -11.91
CA ALA A 119 4.62 3.77 -12.90
C ALA A 119 4.02 2.49 -13.49
#